data_AF-A0A2J8KBA2-F1
#
_entry.id   AF-A0A2J8KBA2-F1
#
_cell.length_a   1.000
_cell.length_b   1.000
_cell.length_c   1.000
_cell.angle_alpha   90.00
_cell.angle_beta   90.00
_cell.angle_gamma   90.00
#
_symmetry.space_group_name_H-M   'P 1'
#
loop_
_entity.id
_entity.type
_entity.pdbx_description
1 polymer ?
#
loop_
_entity_poly.entity_id
_entity_poly.type
_entity_poly.pdbx_seq_one_letter_code
_entity_poly.pdbx_strand_id
1 'polypeptide(L)' 'MGFSEQGRQRLHPEEALYLLECGSIHLFHQDLPLSIQEAYQLLLTDHTVTFLQYQVFSHLKRLGYVVRRFQP' A
#
# COMPACT_ATOMS: atom_id res chain seq x y z
N MET A 1 7.52 -1.68 -6.88
CA MET A 1 6.14 -1.51 -6.40
C MET A 1 5.51 -0.42 -7.25
N GLY A 2 4.21 -0.50 -7.49
CA GLY A 2 3.46 0.43 -8.31
C GLY A 2 3.36 0.07 -9.78
N PHE A 3 2.61 0.90 -10.49
CA PHE A 3 2.35 0.83 -11.91
C PHE A 3 2.32 2.24 -12.52
N SER A 4 2.60 2.31 -13.82
CA SER A 4 2.48 3.57 -14.57
C SER A 4 1.10 3.65 -15.20
N GLU A 5 0.41 4.76 -14.98
CA GLU A 5 -0.88 5.04 -15.59
C GLU A 5 -0.94 6.53 -15.97
N GLN A 6 -1.19 6.80 -17.24
CA GLN A 6 -1.26 8.16 -17.79
C GLN A 6 0.00 9.01 -17.48
N GLY A 7 1.18 8.39 -17.56
CA GLY A 7 2.46 9.05 -17.27
C GLY A 7 2.71 9.34 -15.79
N ARG A 8 1.83 8.91 -14.89
CA ARG A 8 2.01 9.02 -13.44
C ARG A 8 2.36 7.66 -12.84
N GLN A 9 3.20 7.66 -11.83
CA GLN A 9 3.43 6.47 -10.99
C GLN A 9 2.32 6.39 -9.94
N ARG A 10 1.63 5.25 -9.88
CA ARG A 10 0.57 4.98 -8.93
C ARG A 10 0.92 3.75 -8.11
N LEU A 11 0.45 3.72 -6.88
CA LEU A 11 0.62 2.61 -5.95
C LEU A 11 -0.75 2.04 -5.63
N HIS A 12 -0.82 0.72 -5.45
CA HIS A 12 -1.98 0.14 -4.78
C HIS A 12 -1.97 0.48 -3.27
N PRO A 13 -3.13 0.46 -2.59
CA PRO A 13 -3.22 0.72 -1.15
C PRO A 13 -2.23 -0.09 -0.30
N GLU A 14 -2.09 -1.38 -0.55
CA GLU A 14 -1.15 -2.26 0.15
C GLU A 14 0.32 -1.91 -0.11
N GLU A 15 0.65 -1.42 -1.31
CA GLU A 15 2.01 -1.00 -1.64
C GLU A 15 2.34 0.33 -0.97
N ALA A 16 1.39 1.26 -0.97
CA ALA A 16 1.53 2.55 -0.30
C ALA A 16 1.72 2.36 1.22
N LEU A 17 0.90 1.53 1.85
CA LEU A 17 1.02 1.25 3.28
C LEU A 17 2.35 0.58 3.64
N TYR A 18 2.78 -0.42 2.84
CA TYR A 18 4.06 -1.09 3.06
C TYR A 18 5.26 -0.14 2.93
N LEU A 19 5.23 0.75 1.93
CA LEU A 19 6.28 1.75 1.75
C LEU A 19 6.30 2.79 2.87
N LEU A 20 5.13 3.16 3.40
CA LEU A 20 5.03 4.02 4.58
C LEU A 20 5.62 3.33 5.82
N GLU A 21 5.30 2.04 6.05
CA GLU A 21 5.89 1.26 7.16
C GLU A 21 7.42 1.15 7.08
N CYS A 22 7.97 1.06 5.87
CA CYS A 22 9.41 1.03 5.66
C CYS A 22 10.08 2.40 5.83
N GLY A 23 9.31 3.49 5.97
CA GLY A 23 9.83 4.86 5.97
C GLY A 23 10.31 5.35 4.60
N SER A 24 9.88 4.70 3.52
CA SER A 24 10.33 5.01 2.15
C SER A 24 9.53 6.13 1.49
N ILE A 25 8.32 6.41 1.97
CA ILE A 25 7.45 7.47 1.45
C ILE A 25 6.71 8.16 2.61
N HIS A 26 6.18 9.36 2.33
CA HIS A 26 5.15 9.99 3.16
C HIS A 26 3.82 9.95 2.41
N LEU A 27 2.73 9.72 3.15
CA LEU A 27 1.37 9.84 2.62
C LEU A 27 0.74 11.13 3.13
N PHE A 28 0.04 11.82 2.23
CA PHE A 28 -0.72 13.02 2.55
C PHE A 28 -2.17 12.81 2.14
N HIS A 29 -3.10 13.22 2.99
CA HIS A 29 -4.51 13.29 2.68
C HIS A 29 -4.99 14.72 2.95
N GLN A 30 -5.46 15.39 1.88
CA GLN A 30 -5.86 16.80 1.96
C GLN A 30 -4.76 17.69 2.54
N ASP A 31 -3.53 17.52 2.02
CA ASP A 31 -2.31 18.24 2.44
C ASP A 31 -1.85 18.00 3.89
N LEU A 32 -2.53 17.12 4.64
CA LEU A 32 -2.11 16.69 5.97
C LEU A 32 -1.34 15.37 5.90
N PRO A 33 -0.16 15.26 6.54
CA PRO A 33 0.58 14.00 6.59
C PRO A 33 -0.19 12.98 7.43
N LEU A 34 -0.28 11.75 6.92
CA LEU A 34 -0.90 10.65 7.64
C LEU A 34 0.10 10.00 8.60
N SER A 35 -0.36 9.72 9.83
CA SER A 35 0.29 8.75 10.70
C SER A 35 0.15 7.33 10.14
N ILE A 36 0.95 6.40 10.68
CA ILE A 36 0.85 5.00 10.25
C ILE A 36 -0.54 4.42 10.58
N GLN A 37 -1.08 4.73 11.76
CA GLN A 37 -2.40 4.25 12.19
C GLN A 37 -3.53 4.78 11.29
N GLU A 38 -3.49 6.06 10.94
CA GLU A 38 -4.49 6.65 10.02
C GLU A 38 -4.40 6.04 8.63
N ALA A 39 -3.17 5.78 8.13
CA ALA A 39 -2.98 5.11 6.85
C ALA A 39 -3.56 3.69 6.84
N TYR A 40 -3.40 2.92 7.93
CA TYR A 40 -4.05 1.61 8.09
C TYR A 40 -5.57 1.72 7.97
N GLN A 41 -6.17 2.69 8.67
CA GLN A 41 -7.63 2.88 8.67
C GLN A 41 -8.16 3.36 7.31
N LEU A 42 -7.41 4.22 6.61
CA LEU A 42 -7.84 4.81 5.35
C LEU A 42 -7.64 3.86 4.16
N LEU A 43 -6.53 3.12 4.14
CA LEU A 43 -6.13 2.30 2.98
C LEU A 43 -6.66 0.87 3.04
N LEU A 44 -6.95 0.34 4.24
CA LEU A 44 -7.43 -1.03 4.40
C LEU A 44 -8.94 -1.01 4.64
N THR A 45 -9.70 -1.33 3.60
CA THR A 45 -11.17 -1.38 3.64
C THR A 45 -11.68 -2.61 2.91
N ASP A 46 -12.93 -2.99 3.16
CA ASP A 46 -13.58 -4.13 2.47
C ASP A 46 -13.69 -3.93 0.96
N HIS A 47 -13.60 -2.68 0.48
CA HIS A 47 -13.68 -2.33 -0.94
C HIS A 47 -12.31 -2.23 -1.63
N THR A 48 -11.21 -2.33 -0.89
CA THR A 48 -9.86 -2.14 -1.42
C THR A 48 -8.99 -3.36 -1.21
N VAL A 49 -8.38 -3.47 -0.03
CA VAL A 49 -7.58 -4.59 0.44
C VAL A 49 -7.89 -4.79 1.91
N THR A 50 -8.26 -6.01 2.28
CA THR A 50 -8.59 -6.31 3.67
C THR A 50 -7.32 -6.34 4.52
N PHE A 51 -7.47 -6.17 5.83
CA PHE A 51 -6.34 -6.28 6.76
C PHE A 51 -5.59 -7.61 6.61
N LEU A 52 -6.32 -8.72 6.47
CA LEU A 52 -5.70 -10.04 6.27
C LEU A 52 -4.90 -10.13 4.97
N GLN A 53 -5.44 -9.60 3.87
CA GLN A 53 -4.72 -9.55 2.59
C GLN A 53 -3.44 -8.72 2.72
N TYR A 54 -3.49 -7.60 3.43
CA TYR A 54 -2.31 -6.78 3.71
C TYR A 54 -1.28 -7.52 4.56
N GLN A 55 -1.71 -8.28 5.57
CA GLN A 55 -0.79 -9.10 6.39
C GLN A 55 -0.05 -10.13 5.52
N VAL A 56 -0.76 -10.83 4.64
CA VAL A 56 -0.15 -11.79 3.70
C VAL A 56 0.81 -11.08 2.75
N PHE A 57 0.38 -9.98 2.14
CA PHE A 57 1.19 -9.17 1.24
C PHE A 57 2.49 -8.72 1.91
N SER A 58 2.40 -8.06 3.07
CA SER A 58 3.55 -7.52 3.80
C SER A 58 4.51 -8.62 4.28
N HIS A 59 3.99 -9.78 4.69
CA HIS A 59 4.81 -10.92 5.07
C HIS A 59 5.64 -11.44 3.88
N LEU A 60 5.02 -11.68 2.73
CA LEU A 60 5.72 -12.11 1.53
C LEU A 60 6.71 -11.05 1.04
N LYS A 61 6.36 -9.76 1.11
CA LYS A 61 7.26 -8.66 0.78
C LYS A 61 8.52 -8.65 1.65
N ARG A 62 8.41 -8.87 2.96
CA ARG A 62 9.55 -8.96 3.89
C ARG A 62 10.47 -10.14 3.61
N LEU A 63 9.93 -11.23 3.06
CA LEU A 63 10.70 -12.40 2.62
C LEU A 63 11.41 -12.20 1.25
N GLY A 64 11.24 -11.03 0.62
CA GLY A 64 11.88 -10.71 -0.65
C GLY A 64 11.08 -11.09 -1.89
N TYR A 65 9.84 -11.57 -1.74
CA TYR A 65 8.99 -11.87 -2.89
C TYR A 65 8.54 -10.60 -3.61
N VAL A 66 8.32 -10.74 -4.92
CA VAL A 66 7.63 -9.75 -5.75
C VAL A 66 6.16 -10.15 -5.83
N VAL A 67 5.33 -9.50 -5.00
CA VAL A 67 3.88 -9.74 -4.94
C VAL A 67 3.17 -8.74 -5.83
N ARG A 68 2.20 -9.22 -6.64
CA ARG A 68 1.36 -8.41 -7.52
C ARG A 68 -0.09 -8.85 -7.42
N ARG A 69 -1.03 -7.94 -7.68
CA ARG A 69 -2.45 -8.29 -7.81
C ARG A 69 -2.64 -9.24 -8.99
N PHE A 70 -3.46 -10.24 -8.79
CA PHE A 70 -3.85 -11.15 -9.86
C PHE A 70 -4.75 -10.43 -10.86
N GLN A 71 -4.44 -10.57 -12.15
CA GLN A 71 -5.26 -10.13 -13.27
C GLN A 71 -5.59 -11.39 -14.08
N PRO A 72 -6.85 -11.87 -14.06
CA PRO A 72 -7.26 -13.04 -14.83
C PRO A 72 -7.20 -12.81 -16.34
#